data_AF-A0A530QTS4-F1
#
_entry.id   AF-A0A530QTS4-F1
#
_cell.length_a   1.000
_cell.length_b   1.000
_cell.length_c   1.000
_cell.angle_alpha   90.00
_cell.angle_beta   90.00
_cell.angle_gamma   90.00
#
_symmetry.space_group_name_H-M   'P 1'
#
loop_
_entity.id
_entity.type
_entity.pdbx_description
1 polymer ?
#
loop_
_entity_poly.entity_id
_entity_poly.type
_entity_poly.pdbx_seq_one_letter_code
_entity_poly.pdbx_strand_id
1 'polypeptide(L)'
;GRRVIAAMSGLASDRERAEEARKLLDWGLRSFQKTEIFAKDEVVGEAQVFGGAKSGVALKAKAPVVIFLPIANRDKLTAKIVYDGPVAAPVEEGQPVGALRVWIGDTLSQETPLFAAESIGVGSLPQRALDAAKELAVGWLR
;
A
#
# COMPACT_ATOMS: atom_id res chain seq x y z
N GLY A 1 -14.13 11.97 -13.41
CA GLY A 1 -13.71 11.60 -14.78
C GLY A 1 -12.51 10.67 -14.73
N ARG A 2 -12.21 9.97 -15.83
CA ARG A 2 -11.00 9.15 -15.99
C ARG A 2 -10.08 9.81 -17.02
N ARG A 3 -8.78 9.86 -16.74
CA ARG A 3 -7.75 10.43 -17.62
C ARG A 3 -6.83 9.32 -18.09
N VAL A 4 -6.62 9.23 -19.40
CA VAL A 4 -5.65 8.31 -20.02
C VAL A 4 -4.65 9.19 -20.76
N ILE A 5 -3.37 8.92 -20.57
CA ILE A 5 -2.26 9.62 -21.23
C ILE A 5 -1.49 8.55 -22.00
N ALA A 6 -1.32 8.77 -23.31
CA ALA A 6 -0.54 7.91 -24.17
C ALA A 6 0.62 8.71 -24.76
N ALA A 7 1.80 8.11 -24.80
CA ALA A 7 2.98 8.64 -25.46
C ALA A 7 3.51 7.57 -26.42
N MET A 8 3.78 7.94 -27.66
CA MET A 8 4.25 7.05 -28.72
C MET A 8 5.28 7.77 -29.59
N SER A 9 6.24 7.03 -30.14
CA SER A 9 7.29 7.52 -31.02
C SER A 9 7.64 6.49 -32.10
N GLY A 10 8.22 6.93 -33.22
CA GLY A 10 8.75 6.03 -34.24
C GLY A 10 7.74 5.44 -35.23
N LEU A 11 6.57 6.08 -35.39
CA LEU A 11 5.56 5.67 -36.37
C LEU A 11 5.89 6.19 -37.77
N ALA A 12 5.53 5.43 -38.81
CA ALA A 12 5.97 5.69 -40.18
C ALA A 12 5.23 6.86 -40.84
N SER A 13 4.05 7.24 -40.31
CA SER A 13 3.29 8.39 -40.82
C SER A 13 2.40 9.05 -39.76
N ASP A 14 1.98 10.29 -40.04
CA ASP A 14 0.99 11.02 -39.26
C ASP A 14 -0.36 10.31 -39.17
N ARG A 15 -0.75 9.63 -40.26
CA ARG A 15 -1.98 8.85 -40.31
C ARG A 15 -1.90 7.66 -39.36
N GLU A 16 -0.82 6.88 -39.45
CA GLU A 16 -0.58 5.75 -38.55
C GLU A 16 -0.53 6.21 -37.09
N ARG A 17 0.13 7.34 -36.81
CA ARG A 17 0.12 7.95 -35.47
C ARG A 17 -1.28 8.23 -34.94
N ALA A 18 -2.15 8.79 -35.76
CA ALA A 18 -3.52 9.08 -35.34
C ALA A 18 -4.33 7.79 -35.10
N GLU A 19 -4.20 6.79 -35.96
CA GLU A 19 -4.90 5.51 -35.85
C GLU A 19 -4.45 4.73 -34.61
N GLU A 20 -3.15 4.59 -34.38
CA GLU A 20 -2.61 3.88 -33.22
C GLU A 20 -2.87 4.62 -31.90
N ALA A 21 -2.84 5.96 -31.90
CA ALA A 21 -3.18 6.76 -30.72
C ALA A 21 -4.62 6.49 -30.29
N ARG A 22 -5.54 6.47 -31.26
CA ARG A 22 -6.94 6.20 -30.99
C ARG A 22 -7.13 4.79 -30.43
N LYS A 23 -6.52 3.77 -31.04
CA LYS A 23 -6.60 2.39 -30.57
C LYS A 23 -6.09 2.26 -29.13
N LEU A 24 -4.94 2.86 -28.82
CA LEU A 24 -4.33 2.78 -27.50
C LEU A 24 -5.16 3.49 -26.43
N LEU A 25 -5.71 4.67 -26.75
CA LEU A 25 -6.60 5.40 -25.86
C LEU A 25 -7.93 4.65 -25.63
N ASP A 26 -8.53 4.12 -26.69
CA ASP A 26 -9.77 3.33 -26.60
C ASP A 26 -9.55 2.07 -25.76
N TRP A 27 -8.41 1.39 -25.93
CA TRP A 27 -8.02 0.25 -25.09
C TRP A 27 -7.82 0.66 -23.63
N GLY A 28 -7.05 1.73 -23.35
CA GLY A 28 -6.81 2.19 -21.98
C GLY A 28 -8.09 2.61 -21.26
N LEU A 29 -9.08 3.12 -22.00
CA LEU A 29 -10.41 3.40 -21.48
C LEU A 29 -11.27 2.13 -21.30
N ARG A 30 -11.16 1.11 -22.15
CA ARG A 30 -12.04 -0.05 -22.02
C ARG A 30 -11.51 -1.12 -21.08
N SER A 31 -10.20 -1.23 -20.93
CA SER A 31 -9.56 -2.38 -20.29
C SER A 31 -9.41 -2.28 -18.77
N PHE A 32 -9.68 -1.12 -18.17
CA PHE A 32 -9.45 -0.87 -16.75
C PHE A 32 -10.67 -0.28 -16.04
N GLN A 33 -10.95 -0.79 -14.85
CA GLN A 33 -11.94 -0.23 -13.92
C GLN A 33 -11.23 0.51 -12.78
N LYS A 34 -11.70 1.72 -12.47
CA LYS A 34 -11.28 2.45 -11.27
C LYS A 34 -11.95 1.79 -10.07
N THR A 35 -11.17 1.28 -9.13
CA THR A 35 -11.64 0.63 -7.91
C THR A 35 -11.02 1.30 -6.71
N GLU A 36 -11.85 1.76 -5.79
CA GLU A 36 -11.42 2.17 -4.45
C GLU A 36 -11.32 0.91 -3.59
N ILE A 37 -10.14 0.66 -3.02
CA ILE A 37 -9.89 -0.50 -2.17
C ILE A 37 -9.85 -0.14 -0.69
N PHE A 38 -9.59 1.14 -0.38
CA PHE A 38 -9.71 1.71 0.96
C PHE A 38 -10.15 3.17 0.85
N ALA A 39 -11.13 3.56 1.66
CA ALA A 39 -11.58 4.93 1.79
C ALA A 39 -10.52 5.79 2.53
N LYS A 40 -10.75 7.10 2.55
CA LYS A 40 -9.92 8.01 3.35
C LYS A 40 -10.07 7.67 4.84
N ASP A 41 -8.96 7.66 5.56
CA ASP A 41 -8.89 7.38 7.00
C ASP A 41 -9.39 5.98 7.41
N GLU A 42 -9.68 5.11 6.45
CA GLU A 42 -9.98 3.70 6.70
C GLU A 42 -8.74 2.96 7.19
N VAL A 43 -8.93 2.07 8.15
CA VAL A 43 -7.86 1.21 8.65
C VAL A 43 -7.52 0.16 7.60
N VAL A 44 -6.30 0.22 7.07
CA VAL A 44 -5.76 -0.68 6.05
C VAL A 44 -5.25 -1.98 6.67
N GLY A 45 -4.80 -1.93 7.92
CA GLY A 45 -4.34 -3.08 8.70
C GLY A 45 -3.57 -2.64 9.95
N GLU A 46 -2.73 -3.50 10.50
CA GLU A 46 -2.02 -3.26 11.76
C GLU A 46 -0.52 -3.56 11.62
N ALA A 47 0.33 -2.74 12.26
CA ALA A 47 1.75 -3.01 12.44
C ALA A 47 2.04 -3.37 13.89
N GLN A 48 2.95 -4.31 14.11
CA GLN A 48 3.38 -4.69 15.46
C GLN A 48 4.19 -3.56 16.11
N VAL A 49 3.95 -3.34 17.40
CA VAL A 49 4.62 -2.31 18.22
C VAL A 49 5.37 -2.98 19.36
N PHE A 50 6.64 -2.62 19.51
CA PHE A 50 7.51 -3.12 20.57
C PHE A 50 7.53 -2.17 21.76
N GLY A 51 7.25 -2.69 22.97
CA GLY A 51 7.36 -1.92 24.21
C GLY A 51 6.29 -0.84 24.36
N GLY A 52 5.21 -0.92 23.59
CA GLY A 52 4.06 -0.01 23.65
C GLY A 52 3.04 -0.44 24.70
N ALA A 53 2.15 0.48 25.05
CA ALA A 53 0.98 0.17 25.87
C ALA A 53 0.01 -0.79 25.16
N LYS A 54 0.08 -0.84 23.82
CA LYS A 54 -0.53 -1.82 22.94
C LYS A 54 0.55 -2.52 22.13
N SER A 55 0.32 -3.77 21.75
CA SER A 55 1.24 -4.60 20.95
C SER A 55 1.18 -4.31 19.45
N GLY A 56 0.28 -3.45 19.00
CA GLY A 56 0.17 -3.05 17.61
C GLY A 56 -0.58 -1.74 17.41
N VAL A 57 -0.34 -1.14 16.24
CA VAL A 57 -0.91 0.15 15.81
C VAL A 57 -1.68 -0.03 14.52
N ALA A 58 -2.93 0.42 14.51
CA ALA A 58 -3.73 0.48 13.29
C ALA A 58 -3.07 1.45 12.29
N LEU A 59 -3.10 1.12 11.01
CA LEU A 59 -2.50 1.88 9.92
C LEU A 59 -3.59 2.43 9.00
N LYS A 60 -3.46 3.70 8.61
CA LYS A 60 -4.34 4.38 7.66
C LYS A 60 -3.55 5.07 6.55
N ALA A 61 -4.19 5.23 5.39
CA ALA A 61 -3.68 6.10 4.33
C ALA A 61 -4.26 7.52 4.48
N LYS A 62 -3.48 8.55 4.12
CA LYS A 62 -3.93 9.96 4.19
C LYS A 62 -5.03 10.32 3.17
N ALA A 63 -5.14 9.52 2.10
CA ALA A 63 -6.08 9.70 1.02
C ALA A 63 -6.68 8.33 0.63
N PRO A 64 -7.85 8.30 -0.04
CA PRO A 64 -8.42 7.05 -0.53
C PRO A 64 -7.41 6.30 -1.40
N VAL A 65 -7.28 5.00 -1.16
CA VAL A 65 -6.43 4.13 -1.98
C VAL A 65 -7.27 3.65 -3.15
N VAL A 66 -6.98 4.22 -4.31
CA VAL A 66 -7.68 3.92 -5.56
C VAL A 66 -6.69 3.32 -6.55
N ILE A 67 -7.07 2.22 -7.17
CA ILE A 67 -6.29 1.52 -8.19
C ILE A 67 -7.09 1.34 -9.48
N PHE A 68 -6.39 1.24 -10.61
CA PHE A 68 -6.99 0.88 -11.90
C PHE A 68 -6.77 -0.61 -12.15
N LEU A 69 -7.81 -1.41 -11.90
CA LEU A 69 -7.76 -2.85 -12.11
C LEU A 69 -8.06 -3.21 -13.56
N PRO A 70 -7.22 -4.04 -14.20
CA PRO A 70 -7.58 -4.67 -15.46
C PRO A 70 -8.92 -5.41 -15.31
N ILE A 71 -9.82 -5.26 -16.30
CA ILE A 71 -11.11 -5.95 -16.28
C ILE A 71 -10.91 -7.46 -16.39
N ALA A 72 -9.93 -7.89 -17.20
CA ALA A 72 -9.45 -9.26 -17.23
C ALA A 72 -8.49 -9.53 -16.06
N ASN A 73 -8.50 -10.74 -15.48
CA ASN A 73 -7.57 -11.16 -14.42
C ASN A 73 -7.65 -10.37 -13.08
N ARG A 74 -8.86 -9.93 -12.70
CA ARG A 74 -9.10 -9.20 -11.42
C ARG A 74 -8.72 -10.02 -10.19
N ASP A 75 -8.79 -11.34 -10.30
CA ASP A 75 -8.48 -12.34 -9.29
C ASP A 75 -7.00 -12.36 -8.88
N LYS A 76 -6.11 -11.74 -9.66
CA LYS A 76 -4.67 -11.69 -9.38
C LYS A 76 -4.23 -10.51 -8.51
N LEU A 77 -5.18 -9.80 -7.89
CA LEU A 77 -4.86 -8.69 -7.00
C LEU A 77 -4.34 -9.22 -5.65
N THR A 78 -3.16 -8.77 -5.25
CA THR A 78 -2.61 -9.03 -3.92
C THR A 78 -2.18 -7.71 -3.28
N ALA A 79 -2.56 -7.48 -2.04
CA ALA A 79 -2.14 -6.32 -1.26
C ALA A 79 -1.40 -6.77 0.00
N LYS A 80 -0.24 -6.16 0.29
CA LYS A 80 0.53 -6.44 1.50
C LYS A 80 1.02 -5.16 2.12
N ILE A 81 1.00 -5.12 3.45
CA ILE A 81 1.63 -4.07 4.23
C ILE A 81 3.11 -4.44 4.37
N VAL A 82 3.99 -3.53 3.99
CA VAL A 82 5.44 -3.67 4.13
C VAL A 82 5.94 -2.56 5.03
N TYR A 83 6.60 -2.93 6.12
CA TYR A 83 7.17 -2.03 7.10
C TYR A 83 8.37 -2.70 7.78
N ASP A 84 9.26 -1.88 8.33
CA ASP A 84 10.39 -2.35 9.12
C ASP A 84 9.91 -2.50 10.57
N GLY A 85 9.68 -3.75 10.98
CA GLY A 85 9.04 -4.08 12.25
C GLY A 85 9.93 -4.87 13.22
N PRO A 86 9.59 -4.85 14.53
CA PRO A 86 8.47 -4.13 15.14
C PRO A 86 8.72 -2.62 15.34
N VAL A 87 7.67 -1.81 15.31
CA VAL A 87 7.75 -0.35 15.49
C VAL A 87 8.01 -0.04 16.96
N ALA A 88 9.07 0.69 17.28
CA ALA A 88 9.38 1.04 18.66
C ALA A 88 8.38 2.08 19.22
N ALA A 89 7.86 1.84 20.42
CA ALA A 89 7.09 2.85 21.15
C ALA A 89 7.99 3.98 21.71
N PRO A 90 7.48 5.23 21.85
CA PRO A 90 6.12 5.66 21.53
C PRO A 90 5.88 5.85 20.03
N VAL A 91 4.66 5.56 19.59
CA VAL A 91 4.19 5.83 18.23
C VAL A 91 3.22 6.99 18.27
N GLU A 92 3.35 7.97 17.39
CA GLU A 92 2.43 9.11 17.29
C GLU A 92 1.42 8.94 16.16
N GLU A 93 0.18 9.38 16.35
CA GLU A 93 -0.80 9.42 15.27
C GLU A 93 -0.25 10.22 14.08
N GLY A 94 -0.40 9.66 12.87
CA GLY A 94 0.10 10.27 11.65
C GLY A 94 1.59 10.05 11.38
N GLN A 95 2.30 9.33 12.27
CA GLN A 95 3.67 8.90 12.03
C GLN A 95 3.71 7.93 10.83
N PRO A 96 4.64 8.11 9.87
CA PRO A 96 4.83 7.14 8.78
C PRO A 96 5.39 5.83 9.35
N VAL A 97 4.73 4.71 9.05
CA VAL A 97 5.11 3.37 9.55
C VAL A 97 5.61 2.47 8.43
N GLY A 98 5.01 2.56 7.24
CA GLY A 98 5.37 1.69 6.12
C GLY A 98 4.56 2.02 4.89
N ALA A 99 4.33 1.02 4.04
CA ALA A 99 3.56 1.18 2.82
C ALA A 99 2.65 -0.01 2.53
N LEU A 100 1.49 0.28 1.97
CA LEU A 100 0.65 -0.69 1.28
C LEU A 100 1.19 -0.88 -0.12
N ARG A 101 1.69 -2.07 -0.41
CA ARG A 101 2.07 -2.46 -1.77
C ARG A 101 0.96 -3.30 -2.38
N VAL A 102 0.59 -2.95 -3.60
CA VAL A 102 -0.47 -3.61 -4.36
C VAL A 102 0.12 -4.19 -5.63
N TRP A 103 -0.02 -5.50 -5.81
CA TRP A 103 0.44 -6.26 -6.97
C TRP A 103 -0.73 -6.75 -7.80
N ILE A 104 -0.55 -6.79 -9.11
CA ILE A 104 -1.47 -7.41 -10.06
C ILE A 104 -0.68 -8.48 -10.79
N GLY A 105 -0.89 -9.74 -10.40
CA GLY A 105 0.07 -10.81 -10.73
C GLY A 105 1.44 -10.49 -10.12
N ASP A 106 2.49 -10.54 -10.94
CA ASP A 106 3.87 -10.32 -10.47
C ASP A 106 4.32 -8.84 -10.55
N THR A 107 3.47 -7.95 -11.06
CA THR A 107 3.81 -6.53 -11.24
C THR A 107 3.34 -5.71 -10.05
N LEU A 108 4.27 -4.97 -9.42
CA LEU A 108 3.93 -3.95 -8.42
C LEU A 108 3.20 -2.81 -9.12
N SER A 109 1.90 -2.68 -8.86
CA SER A 109 1.04 -1.70 -9.52
C SER A 109 1.03 -0.37 -8.80
N GLN A 110 1.06 -0.38 -7.46
CA GLN A 110 0.99 0.84 -6.66
C GLN A 110 1.63 0.60 -5.28
N GLU A 111 2.31 1.63 -4.80
CA GLU A 111 2.79 1.72 -3.42
C GLU A 111 2.16 2.96 -2.78
N THR A 112 1.51 2.79 -1.63
CA THR A 112 0.85 3.89 -0.90
C THR A 112 1.38 3.96 0.53
N PRO A 113 1.94 5.10 0.97
CA PRO A 113 2.43 5.25 2.33
C PRO A 113 1.31 5.09 3.37
N LEU A 114 1.63 4.38 4.45
CA LEU A 114 0.75 4.13 5.59
C LEU A 114 1.27 4.83 6.84
N PHE A 115 0.32 5.34 7.61
CA PHE A 115 0.57 6.13 8.80
C PHE A 115 -0.16 5.53 9.99
N ALA A 116 0.37 5.73 11.20
CA ALA A 116 -0.31 5.34 12.43
C ALA A 116 -1.67 6.04 12.53
N ALA A 117 -2.72 5.26 12.78
CA ALA A 117 -4.08 5.76 12.92
C ALA A 117 -4.35 6.35 14.31
N GLU A 118 -3.52 6.01 15.30
CA GLU A 118 -3.60 6.44 16.68
C GLU A 118 -2.20 6.52 17.31
N SER A 119 -2.08 7.27 18.41
CA SER A 119 -0.86 7.33 19.22
C SER A 119 -0.81 6.18 20.23
N ILE A 120 0.35 5.54 20.38
CA ILE A 120 0.61 4.50 21.37
C ILE A 120 1.78 4.94 22.26
N GLY A 121 1.47 5.18 23.54
CA GLY A 121 2.47 5.47 24.54
C GLY A 121 3.34 4.26 24.91
N VAL A 122 4.37 4.51 25.71
CA VAL A 122 5.24 3.45 26.24
C VAL A 122 4.46 2.54 27.18
N GLY A 123 4.66 1.22 27.04
CA GLY A 123 4.04 0.21 27.89
C GLY A 123 4.64 0.16 29.30
N SER A 124 3.95 -0.52 30.20
CA SER A 124 4.43 -0.75 31.57
C SER A 124 5.71 -1.61 31.59
N LEU A 125 6.49 -1.53 32.68
CA LEU A 125 7.74 -2.30 32.83
C LEU A 125 7.58 -3.82 32.57
N PRO A 126 6.52 -4.51 33.06
CA PRO A 126 6.31 -5.92 32.76
C PRO A 126 6.06 -6.20 31.27
N GLN A 127 5.30 -5.33 30.58
CA GLN A 127 5.03 -5.46 29.15
C GLN A 127 6.32 -5.34 28.33
N ARG A 128 7.14 -4.32 28.64
CA ARG A 128 8.43 -4.12 27.97
C ARG A 128 9.40 -5.29 28.21
N ALA A 129 9.41 -5.87 29.41
CA ALA A 129 10.24 -7.03 29.74
C ALA A 129 9.81 -8.29 28.96
N LEU A 130 8.51 -8.54 28.84
CA LEU A 130 7.96 -9.65 28.05
C LEU A 130 8.26 -9.49 26.56
N ASP A 131 8.11 -8.28 26.01
CA ASP A 131 8.41 -8.01 24.61
C ASP A 131 9.90 -8.21 24.32
N ALA A 132 10.79 -7.70 25.18
CA ALA A 132 12.24 -7.92 25.05
C ALA A 132 12.62 -9.41 25.05
N ALA A 133 11.99 -10.21 25.90
CA ALA A 133 12.19 -11.66 25.93
C ALA A 133 11.71 -12.34 24.63
N LYS A 134 10.56 -11.91 24.08
CA LYS A 134 10.04 -12.41 22.79
C LYS A 134 10.95 -12.07 21.62
N GLU A 135 11.40 -10.81 21.51
CA GLU A 135 12.30 -10.38 20.43
C GLU A 135 13.64 -11.11 20.49
N LEU A 136 14.21 -11.32 21.69
CA LEU A 136 15.44 -12.12 21.84
C LEU A 136 15.25 -13.57 21.39
N ALA A 137 14.11 -14.20 21.72
CA ALA A 137 13.81 -15.56 21.30
C ALA A 137 13.62 -15.67 19.77
N VAL A 138 12.94 -14.71 19.16
CA VAL A 138 12.72 -14.65 17.69
C VAL A 138 14.03 -14.34 16.96
N GLY A 139 14.91 -13.50 17.52
CA GLY A 139 16.22 -13.19 16.97
C GLY A 139 17.20 -14.36 16.94
N TRP A 140 17.06 -15.35 17.82
CA TRP A 140 17.87 -16.58 17.83
C TRP A 140 17.40 -17.65 16.83
N LEU A 141 16.18 -17.53 16.30
CA LEU A 141 15.58 -18.46 15.34
C LEU A 141 15.72 -18.02 13.88
N ARG A 142 16.40 -16.90 13.63
CA ARG A 142 16.75 -16.40 12.29
C ARG A 142 18.18 -16.71 11.91
#